data_AF-A0A6G1VM72-F1
#
_entry.id   AF-A0A6G1VM72-F1
#
_cell.length_a   1.000
_cell.length_b   1.000
_cell.length_c   1.000
_cell.angle_alpha   90.00
_cell.angle_beta   90.00
_cell.angle_gamma   90.00
#
_symmetry.space_group_name_H-M   'P 1'
#
loop_
_entity.id
_entity.type
_entity.pdbx_description
1 polymer ?
#
loop_
_entity_poly.entity_id
_entity_poly.type
_entity_poly.pdbx_seq_one_letter_code
_entity_poly.pdbx_strand_id
1 'polypeptide(L)' 'MILDYLSHNPDASKEKMSQKLKISLATLKREIDALKNLGALVREGGLKSGKWVVLKQ' A
#
# COMPACT_ATOMS: atom_id res chain seq x y z
N MET A 1 -5.19 7.03 5.73
CA MET A 1 -5.52 5.68 6.25
C MET A 1 -4.62 4.58 5.69
N ILE A 2 -4.53 4.38 4.36
CA ILE A 2 -3.63 3.35 3.78
C ILE A 2 -2.15 3.75 3.91
N LEU A 3 -1.80 5.01 3.62
CA LEU A 3 -0.43 5.52 3.76
C LEU A 3 0.10 5.35 5.19
N ASP A 4 -0.70 5.74 6.18
CA ASP A 4 -0.40 5.58 7.60
C ASP A 4 -0.15 4.10 7.95
N TYR A 5 -1.06 3.20 7.56
CA TYR A 5 -0.88 1.76 7.76
C TYR A 5 0.39 1.22 7.11
N LEU A 6 0.71 1.64 5.89
CA LEU A 6 1.91 1.25 5.15
C LEU A 6 3.19 1.84 5.74
N SER A 7 3.12 3.03 6.32
CA SER A 7 4.22 3.64 7.06
C SER A 7 4.57 2.80 8.31
N HIS A 8 3.56 2.27 8.99
CA HIS A 8 3.75 1.36 10.12
C HIS A 8 4.05 -0.09 9.72
N ASN A 9 3.61 -0.52 8.53
CA ASN A 9 3.73 -1.90 8.05
C ASN A 9 4.19 -1.94 6.57
N PRO A 10 5.45 -1.60 6.28
CA PRO A 10 5.96 -1.52 4.90
C PRO A 10 5.99 -2.90 4.23
N ASP A 11 6.10 -3.99 4.98
CA ASP A 11 6.07 -5.37 4.49
C ASP A 11 4.64 -5.92 4.27
N ALA A 12 3.59 -5.10 4.43
CA ALA A 12 2.22 -5.57 4.31
C ALA A 12 1.83 -5.94 2.86
N SER A 13 1.30 -7.15 2.69
CA SER A 13 0.65 -7.56 1.44
C SER A 13 -0.71 -6.90 1.26
N LYS A 14 -1.17 -6.78 0.01
CA LYS A 14 -2.50 -6.24 -0.36
C LYS A 14 -3.64 -6.96 0.35
N GLU A 15 -3.53 -8.28 0.51
CA GLU A 15 -4.52 -9.09 1.23
C GLU A 15 -4.61 -8.72 2.72
N LYS A 16 -3.46 -8.54 3.36
CA LYS A 16 -3.37 -8.18 4.78
C LYS A 16 -3.92 -6.77 5.03
N MET A 17 -3.65 -5.84 4.12
CA MET A 17 -4.26 -4.51 4.09
C MET A 17 -5.79 -4.60 3.94
N SER A 18 -6.26 -5.34 2.93
CA SER A 18 -7.69 -5.51 2.66
C SER A 18 -8.44 -6.06 3.88
N GLN A 19 -7.87 -7.07 4.55
CA GLN A 19 -8.45 -7.62 5.77
C GLN A 19 -8.42 -6.64 6.96
N LYS A 20 -7.29 -5.96 7.20
CA LYS A 20 -7.14 -5.05 8.35
C LYS A 20 -8.01 -3.81 8.21
N LEU A 21 -8.05 -3.23 7.01
CA LEU A 21 -8.84 -2.04 6.69
C LEU A 21 -10.30 -2.38 6.38
N LYS A 22 -10.66 -3.67 6.30
CA LYS A 22 -11.99 -4.17 5.89
C LYS A 22 -12.49 -3.53 4.58
N ILE A 23 -11.57 -3.30 3.65
CA ILE A 23 -11.89 -2.78 2.31
C ILE A 23 -11.66 -3.86 1.26
N SER A 24 -12.47 -3.88 0.22
CA SER A 24 -12.31 -4.81 -0.90
C SER A 24 -10.97 -4.59 -1.61
N LEU A 25 -10.37 -5.68 -2.12
CA LEU A 25 -9.14 -5.62 -2.90
C LEU A 25 -9.25 -4.67 -4.11
N ALA A 26 -10.43 -4.55 -4.70
CA ALA A 26 -10.70 -3.61 -5.79
C ALA A 26 -10.52 -2.15 -5.36
N THR A 27 -11.09 -1.77 -4.21
CA THR A 27 -10.95 -0.43 -3.63
C THR A 27 -9.51 -0.16 -3.22
N LEU A 28 -8.88 -1.12 -2.53
CA LEU A 28 -7.47 -1.02 -2.16
C LEU A 28 -6.58 -0.83 -3.39
N LYS A 29 -6.84 -1.56 -4.48
CA LYS A 29 -6.09 -1.42 -5.73
C LYS A 29 -6.26 -0.03 -6.33
N ARG A 30 -7.49 0.50 -6.38
CA ARG A 30 -7.77 1.87 -6.87
C ARG A 30 -7.03 2.93 -6.04
N GLU A 31 -7.11 2.84 -4.72
CA GLU A 31 -6.41 3.75 -3.80
C GLU A 31 -4.89 3.68 -3.99
N ILE A 32 -4.31 2.46 -4.01
CA ILE A 32 -2.86 2.28 -4.23
C ILE A 32 -2.44 2.83 -5.59
N ASP A 33 -3.25 2.64 -6.63
CA ASP A 33 -2.95 3.13 -7.98
C ASP A 33 -3.01 4.66 -8.05
N ALA A 34 -3.99 5.27 -7.40
CA ALA A 34 -4.08 6.73 -7.23
C ALA A 34 -2.86 7.26 -6.45
N LEU A 35 -2.50 6.63 -5.34
CA LEU A 35 -1.33 7.01 -4.53
C LEU A 35 0.00 6.86 -5.28
N LYS A 36 0.11 5.83 -6.13
CA LYS A 36 1.24 5.66 -7.04
C LYS A 36 1.30 6.76 -8.08
N ASN A 37 0.18 7.08 -8.72
CA ASN A 37 0.09 8.17 -9.70
C ASN A 37 0.40 9.52 -9.08
N LEU A 38 0.00 9.74 -7.83
CA LEU A 38 0.30 10.94 -7.07
C LEU A 38 1.78 11.02 -6.62
N GLY A 39 2.57 9.97 -6.83
CA GLY A 39 3.96 9.89 -6.34
C GLY A 39 4.05 9.82 -4.81
N ALA A 40 2.96 9.49 -4.12
CA ALA A 40 2.91 9.38 -2.67
C ALA A 40 3.31 7.99 -2.16
N LEU A 41 3.18 6.95 -3.01
CA LEU A 41 3.44 5.57 -2.63
C LEU A 41 4.20 4.84 -3.74
N VAL A 42 5.30 4.17 -3.39
CA VAL A 42 6.02 3.28 -4.30
C VAL A 42 6.20 1.90 -3.66
N ARG A 43 6.41 0.89 -4.50
CA ARG A 43 6.76 -0.45 -4.02
C ARG A 43 8.18 -0.75 -4.46
N GLU A 44 9.09 -0.86 -3.50
CA GLU A 44 10.49 -1.17 -3.74
C GLU A 44 10.79 -2.62 -3.36
N GLY A 45 11.51 -3.33 -4.23
CA GLY A 45 11.91 -4.72 -4.03
C GLY A 45 11.13 -5.74 -4.88
N GLY A 46 11.54 -7.00 -4.79
CA GLY A 46 11.04 -8.09 -5.63
C GLY A 46 9.63 -8.58 -5.26
N LEU A 47 9.01 -9.38 -6.14
CA LEU A 47 7.65 -9.93 -5.95
C LEU A 47 7.39 -10.55 -4.56
N LYS A 48 8.40 -11.18 -3.95
CA LYS A 48 8.32 -11.86 -2.65
C LYS A 48 8.77 -11.02 -1.45
N SER A 49 9.54 -9.95 -1.67
CA SER A 49 10.17 -9.16 -0.59
C SER A 49 9.96 -7.65 -0.75
N GLY A 50 9.07 -7.26 -1.67
CA GLY A 50 8.86 -5.87 -2.03
C GLY A 50 8.04 -5.16 -0.97
N LYS A 51 8.61 -4.10 -0.43
CA LYS A 51 8.06 -3.25 0.62
C LYS A 51 7.40 -2.02 0.03
N TRP A 52 6.41 -1.51 0.74
CA TRP A 52 5.78 -0.24 0.44
C TRP A 52 6.59 0.88 1.07
N VAL A 53 6.90 1.90 0.27
CA VAL A 53 7.61 3.10 0.69
C VAL A 53 6.69 4.28 0.45
N VAL A 54 6.37 4.97 1.53
CA VAL A 54 5.58 6.20 1.51
C VAL A 54 6.53 7.37 1.29
N LEU A 55 6.36 8.11 0.19
CA LEU A 55 7.27 9.19 -0.22
C LEU A 55 6.79 10.57 0.23
N LYS A 56 5.49 10.74 0.51
CA LYS A 56 4.89 12.01 0.93
C LYS A 56 3.75 11.75 1.93
N GLN A 57 3.76 12.45 3.07
CA GLN A 57 2.69 12.50 4.07
C GLN A 57 1.99 13.86 4.06
#